data_AF-A0A9X2DLC1-F1
#
_entry.id   AF-A0A9X2DLC1-F1
#
_cell.length_a   1.000
_cell.length_b   1.000
_cell.length_c   1.000
_cell.angle_alpha   90.00
_cell.angle_beta   90.00
_cell.angle_gamma   90.00
#
_symmetry.space_group_name_H-M   'P 1'
#
loop_
_entity.id
_entity.type
_entity.pdbx_description
1 polymer ?
#
loop_
_entity_poly.entity_id
_entity_poly.type
_entity_poly.pdbx_seq_one_letter_code
_entity_poly.pdbx_strand_id
1 'polypeptide(L)' 'MLDFSWKIFSMTGNLDTYLLMKELERESDDQFGQEDTEESEAFDAPTH' A
#
# COMPACT_ATOMS: atom_id res chain seq x y z
N MET A 1 8.53 0.13 -2.05
CA MET A 1 7.76 0.38 -3.30
C MET A 1 6.69 1.50 -3.23
N LEU A 2 6.51 2.19 -2.09
CA LEU A 2 5.42 3.16 -1.86
C LEU A 2 5.34 4.34 -2.86
N ASP A 3 6.45 4.74 -3.48
CA ASP A 3 6.47 5.92 -4.35
C ASP A 3 5.70 5.74 -5.66
N PHE A 4 5.61 4.52 -6.21
CA PHE A 4 5.02 4.33 -7.54
C PHE A 4 3.49 4.34 -7.52
N SER A 5 2.87 3.52 -6.66
CA SER A 5 1.41 3.48 -6.51
C SER A 5 0.86 4.81 -5.99
N TRP A 6 1.54 5.45 -5.02
CA TRP A 6 1.17 6.78 -4.52
C TRP A 6 1.29 7.87 -5.59
N LYS A 7 2.32 7.83 -6.45
CA LYS A 7 2.48 8.79 -7.55
C LYS A 7 1.36 8.66 -8.59
N ILE A 8 0.96 7.44 -8.95
CA ILE A 8 -0.16 7.24 -9.87
C ILE A 8 -1.47 7.75 -9.26
N PHE A 9 -1.70 7.49 -7.97
CA PHE A 9 -2.87 7.99 -7.27
C PHE A 9 -2.89 9.53 -7.21
N SER A 10 -1.80 10.16 -6.80
CA SER A 10 -1.73 11.63 -6.71
C SER A 10 -1.88 12.34 -8.07
N MET A 11 -1.50 11.69 -9.17
CA MET A 11 -1.66 12.22 -10.52
C MET A 11 -3.07 12.03 -11.09
N THR A 12 -3.72 10.90 -10.78
CA THR A 12 -4.98 10.51 -11.44
C THR A 12 -6.21 10.63 -10.55
N GLY A 13 -6.02 10.64 -9.22
CA GLY A 13 -7.07 10.52 -8.23
C GLY A 13 -7.84 9.19 -8.31
N ASN A 14 -7.37 8.22 -9.09
CA ASN A 14 -8.08 6.98 -9.32
C ASN A 14 -7.82 5.98 -8.20
N LEU A 15 -8.79 5.86 -7.28
CA LEU A 15 -8.70 4.99 -6.12
C LEU A 15 -8.67 3.50 -6.50
N ASP A 16 -9.45 3.09 -7.49
CA ASP A 16 -9.53 1.69 -7.92
C ASP A 16 -8.17 1.19 -8.43
N THR A 17 -7.46 2.03 -9.20
CA THR A 17 -6.11 1.72 -9.69
C THR A 17 -5.12 1.64 -8.54
N TYR A 18 -5.20 2.54 -7.55
CA TYR A 18 -4.32 2.49 -6.38
C TYR A 18 -4.50 1.19 -5.60
N LEU A 19 -5.74 0.79 -5.32
CA LEU A 19 -6.05 -0.45 -4.57
C LEU A 19 -5.56 -1.69 -5.32
N LEU A 20 -5.78 -1.75 -6.64
CA LEU A 20 -5.29 -2.85 -7.47
C LEU A 20 -3.75 -2.96 -7.42
N MET A 21 -3.05 -1.83 -7.50
CA MET A 21 -1.59 -1.80 -7.42
C MET A 21 -1.09 -2.22 -6.04
N LYS A 22 -1.75 -1.78 -4.95
CA LYS A 22 -1.44 -2.23 -3.58
C LYS A 22 -1.65 -3.72 -3.38
N GLU A 23 -2.69 -4.31 -4.00
CA GLU A 23 -2.94 -5.74 -3.92
C GLU A 23 -1.87 -6.55 -4.67
N LEU A 24 -1.47 -6.10 -5.85
CA LEU A 24 -0.35 -6.70 -6.61
C LEU A 24 1.00 -6.57 -5.90
N GLU A 25 1.27 -5.42 -5.27
CA GLU A 25 2.44 -5.23 -4.40
C GLU A 25 2.43 -6.26 -3.26
N ARG A 26 1.27 -6.42 -2.60
CA ARG A 26 1.13 -7.38 -1.49
C ARG A 26 1.34 -8.83 -1.93
N GLU A 27 0.80 -9.23 -3.07
CA GLU A 27 1.06 -10.57 -3.65
C GLU A 27 2.53 -10.78 -4.02
N SER A 28 3.24 -9.71 -4.40
CA SER A 28 4.67 -9.76 -4.76
C SER A 28 5.56 -9.88 -3.52
N ASP A 29 5.24 -9.15 -2.44
CA ASP A 29 5.97 -9.18 -1.16
C ASP A 29 5.86 -10.53 -0.45
N ASP A 30 4.72 -11.22 -0.57
CA ASP A 30 4.54 -12.59 -0.06
C ASP A 30 5.44 -13.62 -0.79
N GLN A 31 5.85 -13.31 -2.03
CA GLN A 31 6.67 -14.20 -2.87
C GLN A 31 8.17 -13.91 -2.76
N PHE A 32 8.55 -12.66 -2.51
CA PHE A 32 9.92 -12.22 -2.27
C PHE A 32 10.04 -11.77 -0.81
N GLY A 33 10.16 -12.75 0.09
CA GLY A 33 10.18 -12.49 1.52
C GLY A 33 11.12 -11.34 1.92
N GLN A 34 10.50 -10.28 2.44
CA GLN A 34 11.10 -9.17 3.20
C GLN A 34 11.78 -8.08 2.36
N GLU A 35 11.09 -6.93 2.18
CA GLU A 35 11.64 -5.56 2.14
C GLU A 35 10.49 -4.54 1.98
N ASP A 36 9.79 -4.21 3.09
CA ASP A 36 9.01 -2.96 3.33
C ASP A 36 7.86 -3.21 4.34
N THR A 37 8.17 -3.57 5.60
CA THR A 37 7.20 -3.58 6.72
C THR A 37 7.17 -2.24 7.47
N GLU A 38 7.43 -1.13 6.79
CA GLU A 38 7.37 0.18 7.44
C GLU A 38 6.12 0.91 6.94
N GLU A 39 5.18 1.10 7.88
CA GLU A 39 4.09 2.08 7.82
C GLU A 39 2.79 1.68 7.10
N SER A 40 1.99 0.86 7.77
CA SER A 40 0.53 1.05 7.81
C SER A 40 0.03 0.83 9.23
N GLU A 41 0.51 1.72 10.10
CA GLU A 41 -0.33 2.48 11.02
C GLU A 41 -1.52 1.73 11.64
N ALA A 42 -1.31 1.34 12.90
CA ALA A 42 -2.35 1.20 13.90
C ALA A 42 -3.08 2.55 14.08
N PHE A 43 -4.01 2.86 13.19
CA PHE A 43 -5.09 3.83 13.37
C PHE A 43 -6.36 3.02 13.07
N ASP A 44 -7.06 2.42 14.03
CA ASP A 44 -7.80 3.09 15.09
C ASP A 44 -8.25 2.01 16.09
N ALA A 45 -7.61 1.93 17.25
CA ALA A 45 -8.11 1.16 18.38
C ALA A 45 -8.55 2.15 19.45
N PRO A 46 -9.86 2.38 19.64
CA PRO A 46 -10.33 3.14 20.77
C PRO A 46 -10.07 2.34 22.05
N THR A 47 -9.01 2.68 22.76
CA THR A 47 -8.86 2.38 24.18
C THR A 47 -9.68 3.38 24.97
N HIS A 48 -10.93 3.04 25.32
CA HIS A 48 -11.49 3.24 26.68
C HIS A 48 -12.88 2.61 26.84
#